data_AF-A0A3N4ILJ1-F1
#
_entry.id   AF-A0A3N4ILJ1-F1
#
_cell.length_a   1.000
_cell.length_b   1.000
_cell.length_c   1.000
_cell.angle_alpha   90.00
_cell.angle_beta   90.00
_cell.angle_gamma   90.00
#
_symmetry.space_group_name_H-M   'P 1'
#
loop_
_entity.id
_entity.type
_entity.pdbx_description
1 polymer ?
#
loop_
_entity_poly.entity_id
_entity_poly.type
_entity_poly.pdbx_seq_one_letter_code
_entity_poly.pdbx_strand_id
1 'polypeptide(L)'
;MDPRAQFQRMTSSAYKPGGDEGYGGIEPYRIHVPTKYLELTTQKFDLARLPADFELPEGQEWSEGTPKNIIEDLIDHWQENYSWRKEENKLNQFPHFRTKISPGEGHDELRIHFIWKRSTRANAQPILLCHGWPGSFYEFIKVIDLLAEPEGEDTQAFHVVVPSLPGYGFSDAPKKPGVGLRQYAAMFNKLMNKLGYTRYYAQGGDWGYSVVRLLALHHSDSVAGIHVNNFIVFPPTLMKHPLKFLSMMAGMITGGAIGLNKQEVQTLKDIDKFYKEQVGYLMIQRTKPATLSYGLTDSPVGLLGWIREKLHDWTDDYEWDNNDVLTWFMLYWLPGPHGTVRTYKESVLQENDFKDVLSAKCSVPLGLSVFKRELTPLLLPTSWANMIQPVKFVRSHPEGGHFAAWEKPELLVKDLQDFLTPIIAANPPPQPAPETPAARPERPRPVTTFSSQSAVPTLNNLNLRNSFPLHAHLGVSPLATPIRQPSEYHELAAAGTPPPKSAQPHTNLSPNLVPPVTVPVTQPFQSGANPPPIQHSYSNVSGESSQAATLARPGVTSEGTSETTLLPTSPQSQSPSPTHPGQQSVDHKKLEQEMANVSSLAAAAGLGESRPVDGADKNQ
;
A
#
# COMPACT_ATOMS: atom_id res chain seq x y z
N MET A 1 -18.18 -18.77 -2.96
CA MET A 1 -19.65 -18.97 -2.82
C MET A 1 -20.38 -17.70 -3.34
N ASP A 2 -21.62 -17.40 -2.92
CA ASP A 2 -22.20 -16.04 -3.07
C ASP A 2 -21.71 -15.15 -1.91
N PRO A 3 -21.03 -14.02 -2.19
CA PRO A 3 -20.61 -13.07 -1.16
C PRO A 3 -21.76 -12.50 -0.32
N ARG A 4 -22.99 -12.41 -0.84
CA ARG A 4 -24.15 -11.98 -0.02
C ARG A 4 -24.54 -13.04 0.99
N ALA A 5 -24.55 -14.31 0.62
CA ALA A 5 -24.77 -15.41 1.56
C ALA A 5 -23.62 -15.57 2.57
N GLN A 6 -22.37 -15.32 2.16
CA GLN A 6 -21.20 -15.31 3.06
C GLN A 6 -21.28 -14.14 4.05
N PHE A 7 -21.60 -12.94 3.59
CA PHE A 7 -21.88 -11.77 4.43
C PHE A 7 -23.03 -12.07 5.39
N GLN A 8 -24.18 -12.56 4.91
CA GLN A 8 -25.32 -12.93 5.76
C GLN A 8 -24.92 -13.91 6.87
N ARG A 9 -24.18 -14.99 6.55
CA ARG A 9 -23.66 -15.93 7.56
C ARG A 9 -22.69 -15.28 8.56
N MET A 10 -21.83 -14.36 8.14
CA MET A 10 -20.91 -13.63 9.03
C MET A 10 -21.68 -12.66 9.94
N THR A 11 -22.57 -11.85 9.38
CA THR A 11 -23.52 -10.99 10.12
C THR A 11 -24.50 -11.80 10.98
N SER A 12 -24.60 -13.11 10.71
CA SER A 12 -25.27 -14.16 11.45
C SER A 12 -24.95 -14.20 12.96
N SER A 13 -23.68 -13.95 13.31
CA SER A 13 -23.17 -14.19 14.66
C SER A 13 -23.01 -12.91 15.48
N ALA A 14 -23.81 -12.84 16.56
CA ALA A 14 -23.69 -12.07 17.81
C ALA A 14 -23.44 -10.54 17.80
N TYR A 15 -23.04 -9.92 16.69
CA TYR A 15 -22.77 -8.48 16.65
C TYR A 15 -23.40 -7.80 15.44
N LYS A 16 -24.52 -7.09 15.68
CA LYS A 16 -25.02 -6.03 14.82
C LYS A 16 -24.46 -4.68 15.34
N PRO A 17 -23.66 -3.92 14.57
CA PRO A 17 -23.49 -2.50 14.86
C PRO A 17 -24.87 -1.81 14.74
N GLY A 18 -25.14 -0.85 15.62
CA GLY A 18 -26.50 -0.34 15.85
C GLY A 18 -27.12 0.44 14.69
N GLY A 19 -28.41 0.19 14.44
CA GLY A 19 -29.22 0.85 13.40
C GLY A 19 -29.80 -0.17 12.41
N ASP A 20 -31.06 0.04 11.97
CA ASP A 20 -31.73 -0.82 10.97
C ASP A 20 -31.32 -0.51 9.51
N GLU A 21 -30.30 0.32 9.31
CA GLU A 21 -29.66 0.55 8.01
C GLU A 21 -28.36 -0.25 7.90
N GLY A 22 -28.26 -1.09 6.86
CA GLY A 22 -27.29 -2.19 6.77
C GLY A 22 -25.81 -1.80 6.99
N TYR A 23 -25.27 -2.21 8.14
CA TYR A 23 -23.84 -2.15 8.49
C TYR A 23 -23.14 -0.81 8.18
N GLY A 24 -23.86 0.31 8.37
CA GLY A 24 -23.30 1.66 8.21
C GLY A 24 -22.72 1.96 6.81
N GLY A 25 -23.19 1.28 5.77
CA GLY A 25 -22.64 1.41 4.42
C GLY A 25 -21.32 0.65 4.20
N ILE A 26 -21.14 -0.49 4.87
CA ILE A 26 -20.19 -1.53 4.45
C ILE A 26 -20.91 -2.44 3.45
N GLU A 27 -20.39 -2.52 2.23
CA GLU A 27 -21.00 -3.23 1.10
C GLU A 27 -20.17 -4.49 0.76
N PRO A 28 -20.80 -5.69 0.63
CA PRO A 28 -20.13 -6.87 0.09
C PRO A 28 -19.62 -6.59 -1.33
N TYR A 29 -18.32 -6.80 -1.54
CA TYR A 29 -17.69 -6.64 -2.84
C TYR A 29 -17.47 -8.00 -3.49
N ARG A 30 -17.49 -8.02 -4.83
CA ARG A 30 -17.06 -9.16 -5.64
C ARG A 30 -16.16 -8.61 -6.73
N ILE A 31 -14.97 -9.19 -6.89
CA ILE A 31 -14.08 -8.85 -7.98
C ILE A 31 -14.74 -9.35 -9.27
N HIS A 32 -14.98 -8.44 -10.20
CA HIS A 32 -15.46 -8.78 -11.53
C HIS A 32 -14.95 -7.77 -12.55
N VAL A 33 -14.01 -8.20 -13.37
CA VAL A 33 -13.41 -7.40 -14.45
C VAL A 33 -14.24 -7.59 -15.73
N PRO A 34 -14.79 -6.53 -16.35
CA PRO A 34 -15.47 -6.65 -17.64
C PRO A 34 -14.54 -7.23 -18.72
N THR A 35 -15.01 -8.21 -19.49
CA THR A 35 -14.16 -8.99 -20.43
C THR A 35 -13.41 -8.10 -21.44
N LYS A 36 -13.99 -6.97 -21.86
CA LYS A 36 -13.34 -5.95 -22.69
C LYS A 36 -11.97 -5.48 -22.20
N TYR A 37 -11.70 -5.51 -20.89
CA TYR A 37 -10.40 -5.14 -20.33
C TYR A 37 -9.40 -6.30 -20.43
N LEU A 38 -9.85 -7.55 -20.37
CA LEU A 38 -9.02 -8.73 -20.59
C LEU A 38 -8.63 -8.82 -22.07
N GLU A 39 -9.61 -8.66 -22.96
CA GLU A 39 -9.42 -8.58 -24.43
C GLU A 39 -8.42 -7.47 -24.80
N LEU A 40 -8.57 -6.27 -24.23
CA LEU A 40 -7.64 -5.15 -24.42
C LEU A 40 -6.24 -5.43 -23.83
N THR A 41 -6.14 -6.25 -22.78
CA THR A 41 -4.84 -6.61 -22.18
C THR A 41 -4.10 -7.57 -23.09
N THR A 42 -4.76 -8.63 -23.59
CA THR A 42 -4.22 -9.53 -24.60
C THR A 42 -3.77 -8.77 -25.83
N GLN A 43 -4.63 -7.93 -26.43
CA GLN A 43 -4.28 -7.11 -27.59
C GLN A 43 -3.07 -6.18 -27.36
N LYS A 44 -2.87 -5.70 -26.13
CA LYS A 44 -1.71 -4.86 -25.78
C LYS A 44 -0.45 -5.67 -25.44
N PHE A 45 -0.55 -6.97 -25.17
CA PHE A 45 0.59 -7.90 -25.20
C PHE A 45 0.92 -8.30 -26.64
N ASP A 46 -0.07 -8.67 -27.46
CA ASP A 46 0.10 -9.03 -28.89
C ASP A 46 0.83 -7.94 -29.71
N LEU A 47 0.52 -6.67 -29.41
CA LEU A 47 1.06 -5.50 -30.10
C LEU A 47 2.27 -4.88 -29.38
N ALA A 48 2.82 -5.53 -28.35
CA ALA A 48 3.95 -5.00 -27.59
C ALA A 48 5.26 -5.08 -28.39
N ARG A 49 5.85 -3.92 -28.70
CA ARG A 49 7.23 -3.87 -29.20
C ARG A 49 8.22 -3.95 -28.04
N LEU A 50 8.78 -5.15 -27.86
CA LEU A 50 9.85 -5.44 -26.90
C LEU A 50 11.14 -4.63 -27.20
N PRO A 51 12.06 -4.50 -26.22
CA PRO A 51 13.41 -4.00 -26.48
C PRO A 51 14.17 -4.93 -27.45
N ALA A 52 15.29 -4.43 -27.99
CA ALA A 52 16.24 -5.28 -28.69
C ALA A 52 16.95 -6.24 -27.72
N ASP A 53 17.36 -7.40 -28.21
CA ASP A 53 18.19 -8.33 -27.46
C ASP A 53 19.54 -7.71 -27.09
N PHE A 54 19.94 -7.88 -25.84
CA PHE A 54 21.20 -7.39 -25.29
C PHE A 54 21.75 -8.43 -24.31
N GLU A 55 22.87 -9.04 -24.67
CA GLU A 55 23.51 -10.10 -23.89
C GLU A 55 24.40 -9.48 -22.81
N LEU A 56 23.99 -9.63 -21.55
CA LEU A 56 24.81 -9.34 -20.37
C LEU A 56 25.70 -10.55 -20.04
N PRO A 57 26.83 -10.38 -19.33
CA PRO A 57 27.68 -11.49 -18.92
C PRO A 57 26.92 -12.51 -18.03
N GLU A 58 27.34 -13.77 -18.07
CA GLU A 58 26.81 -14.86 -17.23
C GLU A 58 26.82 -14.46 -15.74
N GLY A 59 25.67 -14.61 -15.07
CA GLY A 59 25.45 -14.20 -13.69
C GLY A 59 25.18 -12.71 -13.49
N GLN A 60 24.97 -11.93 -14.56
CA GLN A 60 24.64 -10.50 -14.52
C GLN A 60 23.35 -10.17 -15.29
N GLU A 61 22.52 -11.16 -15.63
CA GLU A 61 21.33 -11.05 -16.49
C GLU A 61 20.32 -10.03 -15.95
N TRP A 62 20.17 -9.96 -14.62
CA TRP A 62 19.26 -9.02 -13.93
C TRP A 62 19.90 -7.67 -13.57
N SER A 63 21.18 -7.43 -13.90
CA SER A 63 21.92 -6.24 -13.43
C SER A 63 21.42 -4.92 -14.00
N GLU A 64 20.71 -4.95 -15.14
CA GLU A 64 20.05 -3.78 -15.74
C GLU A 64 18.50 -3.80 -15.62
N GLY A 65 17.93 -4.73 -14.85
CA GLY A 65 16.48 -4.87 -14.63
C GLY A 65 15.93 -6.24 -15.04
N THR A 66 14.66 -6.32 -15.43
CA THR A 66 14.06 -7.60 -15.86
C THR A 66 14.58 -8.03 -17.24
N PRO A 67 15.14 -9.25 -17.41
CA PRO A 67 15.58 -9.77 -18.70
C PRO A 67 14.44 -9.90 -19.73
N LYS A 68 14.77 -9.72 -21.01
CA LYS A 68 13.80 -9.78 -22.12
C LYS A 68 13.10 -11.15 -22.23
N ASN A 69 13.84 -12.25 -22.12
CA ASN A 69 13.30 -13.60 -22.20
C ASN A 69 12.27 -13.88 -21.08
N ILE A 70 12.51 -13.40 -19.86
CA ILE A 70 11.57 -13.54 -18.74
C ILE A 70 10.25 -12.80 -19.01
N ILE A 71 10.27 -11.74 -19.82
CA ILE A 71 9.07 -11.05 -20.30
C ILE A 71 8.39 -11.81 -21.44
N GLU A 72 9.16 -12.40 -22.35
CA GLU A 72 8.63 -13.26 -23.43
C GLU A 72 7.93 -14.51 -22.85
N ASP A 73 8.57 -15.23 -21.92
CA ASP A 73 7.99 -16.37 -21.20
C ASP A 73 6.65 -16.01 -20.49
N LEU A 74 6.55 -14.81 -19.92
CA LEU A 74 5.33 -14.32 -19.27
C LEU A 74 4.24 -13.88 -20.25
N ILE A 75 4.61 -13.43 -21.45
CA ILE A 75 3.67 -13.10 -22.54
C ILE A 75 3.11 -14.39 -23.14
N ASP A 76 3.97 -15.37 -23.46
CA ASP A 76 3.53 -16.65 -24.02
C ASP A 76 2.66 -17.42 -23.00
N HIS A 77 3.05 -17.43 -21.72
CA HIS A 77 2.20 -17.96 -20.65
C HIS A 77 0.87 -17.21 -20.51
N TRP A 78 0.83 -15.88 -20.75
CA TRP A 78 -0.41 -15.12 -20.79
C TRP A 78 -1.34 -15.59 -21.92
N GLN A 79 -0.80 -15.85 -23.12
CA GLN A 79 -1.58 -16.27 -24.29
C GLN A 79 -2.13 -17.69 -24.16
N GLU A 80 -1.29 -18.64 -23.73
CA GLU A 80 -1.60 -20.06 -23.79
C GLU A 80 -2.28 -20.61 -22.52
N ASN A 81 -1.82 -20.16 -21.34
CA ASN A 81 -2.03 -20.91 -20.09
C ASN A 81 -2.76 -20.12 -19.00
N TYR A 82 -2.46 -18.81 -18.88
CA TYR A 82 -3.03 -17.93 -17.88
C TYR A 82 -4.54 -17.79 -18.05
N SER A 83 -5.24 -17.51 -16.95
CA SER A 83 -6.62 -17.08 -17.05
C SER A 83 -7.02 -16.27 -15.83
N TRP A 84 -7.13 -14.95 -16.02
CA TRP A 84 -7.70 -14.07 -14.99
C TRP A 84 -9.03 -14.57 -14.46
N ARG A 85 -9.86 -15.29 -15.24
CA ARG A 85 -11.12 -15.88 -14.76
C ARG A 85 -10.94 -17.04 -13.78
N LYS A 86 -9.83 -17.78 -13.81
CA LYS A 86 -9.48 -18.75 -12.76
C LYS A 86 -9.11 -18.00 -11.48
N GLU A 87 -8.22 -17.01 -11.60
CA GLU A 87 -7.65 -16.27 -10.48
C GLU A 87 -8.65 -15.35 -9.78
N GLU A 88 -9.49 -14.64 -10.56
CA GLU A 88 -10.67 -13.91 -10.07
C GLU A 88 -11.61 -14.81 -9.27
N ASN A 89 -11.75 -16.09 -9.63
CA ASN A 89 -12.56 -17.04 -8.86
C ASN A 89 -11.83 -17.60 -7.63
N LYS A 90 -10.49 -17.68 -7.60
CA LYS A 90 -9.72 -17.97 -6.37
C LYS A 90 -9.86 -16.81 -5.39
N LEU A 91 -9.59 -15.59 -5.84
CA LEU A 91 -9.69 -14.36 -5.04
C LEU A 91 -11.10 -14.21 -4.42
N ASN A 92 -12.16 -14.40 -5.21
CA ASN A 92 -13.56 -14.34 -4.75
C ASN A 92 -14.00 -15.48 -3.78
N GLN A 93 -13.11 -16.32 -3.26
CA GLN A 93 -13.41 -17.12 -2.06
C GLN A 93 -13.19 -16.34 -0.77
N PHE A 94 -12.33 -15.31 -0.79
CA PHE A 94 -12.13 -14.42 0.34
C PHE A 94 -13.32 -13.45 0.51
N PRO A 95 -13.68 -13.09 1.75
CA PRO A 95 -14.79 -12.19 2.05
C PRO A 95 -14.39 -10.73 1.78
N HIS A 96 -14.55 -10.31 0.52
CA HIS A 96 -14.27 -8.95 0.05
C HIS A 96 -15.39 -7.96 0.39
N PHE A 97 -15.00 -6.73 0.74
CA PHE A 97 -15.89 -5.62 1.06
C PHE A 97 -15.37 -4.30 0.48
N ARG A 98 -16.28 -3.33 0.37
CA ARG A 98 -15.97 -1.92 0.15
C ARG A 98 -16.75 -1.05 1.14
N THR A 99 -16.18 0.08 1.53
CA THR A 99 -16.93 1.13 2.22
C THR A 99 -16.37 2.51 1.90
N LYS A 100 -17.20 3.55 2.00
CA LYS A 100 -16.74 4.94 1.87
C LYS A 100 -16.04 5.40 3.15
N ILE A 101 -14.91 6.06 2.99
CA ILE A 101 -14.14 6.69 4.07
C ILE A 101 -13.62 8.05 3.59
N SER A 102 -13.86 9.12 4.36
CA SER A 102 -13.24 10.43 4.15
C SER A 102 -11.74 10.41 4.55
N PRO A 103 -10.82 10.82 3.65
CA PRO A 103 -9.40 11.01 4.00
C PRO A 103 -9.16 12.13 5.01
N GLY A 104 -9.95 13.20 4.94
CA GLY A 104 -9.79 14.43 5.69
C GLY A 104 -10.58 15.57 5.04
N GLU A 105 -10.42 16.78 5.56
CA GLU A 105 -11.06 17.99 5.00
C GLU A 105 -10.54 18.28 3.57
N GLY A 106 -11.39 18.85 2.72
CA GLY A 106 -11.05 19.16 1.32
C GLY A 106 -11.03 17.97 0.35
N HIS A 107 -11.15 16.73 0.85
CA HIS A 107 -11.14 15.50 0.05
C HIS A 107 -12.51 14.83 -0.05
N ASP A 108 -12.82 14.32 -1.26
CA ASP A 108 -13.96 13.43 -1.49
C ASP A 108 -13.79 12.13 -0.67
N GLU A 109 -14.89 11.47 -0.30
CA GLU A 109 -14.80 10.11 0.22
C GLU A 109 -14.27 9.14 -0.83
N LEU A 110 -13.36 8.25 -0.42
CA LEU A 110 -12.84 7.16 -1.26
C LEU A 110 -13.52 5.85 -0.87
N ARG A 111 -13.91 5.04 -1.86
CA ARG A 111 -14.35 3.65 -1.62
C ARG A 111 -13.11 2.81 -1.35
N ILE A 112 -12.87 2.49 -0.09
CA ILE A 112 -11.77 1.62 0.34
C ILE A 112 -12.23 0.17 0.27
N HIS A 113 -11.46 -0.64 -0.44
CA HIS A 113 -11.59 -2.09 -0.52
C HIS A 113 -10.83 -2.77 0.61
N PHE A 114 -11.38 -3.86 1.13
CA PHE A 114 -10.72 -4.69 2.12
C PHE A 114 -11.26 -6.13 2.09
N ILE A 115 -10.42 -7.11 2.48
CA ILE A 115 -10.91 -8.42 2.94
C ILE A 115 -11.21 -8.33 4.44
N TRP A 116 -12.26 -9.00 4.91
CA TRP A 116 -12.59 -9.12 6.34
C TRP A 116 -12.95 -10.57 6.70
N LYS A 117 -11.93 -11.38 7.04
CA LYS A 117 -12.10 -12.76 7.49
C LYS A 117 -12.25 -12.77 9.01
N ARG A 118 -13.49 -12.88 9.47
CA ARG A 118 -13.82 -13.08 10.89
C ARG A 118 -13.56 -14.53 11.27
N SER A 119 -12.63 -14.78 12.20
CA SER A 119 -12.51 -16.06 12.92
C SER A 119 -13.85 -16.54 13.50
N THR A 120 -14.03 -17.85 13.58
CA THR A 120 -15.11 -18.51 14.34
C THR A 120 -14.89 -18.52 15.86
N ARG A 121 -13.65 -18.33 16.33
CA ARG A 121 -13.28 -18.44 17.75
C ARG A 121 -13.71 -17.19 18.55
N ALA A 122 -14.34 -17.40 19.71
CA ALA A 122 -14.93 -16.33 20.52
C ALA A 122 -13.91 -15.39 21.19
N ASN A 123 -12.64 -15.80 21.32
CA ASN A 123 -11.54 -15.01 21.88
C ASN A 123 -10.70 -14.29 20.79
N ALA A 124 -11.09 -14.37 19.52
CA ALA A 124 -10.29 -13.85 18.40
C ALA A 124 -10.12 -12.33 18.47
N GLN A 125 -8.88 -11.85 18.34
CA GLN A 125 -8.56 -10.42 18.44
C GLN A 125 -8.56 -9.75 17.06
N PRO A 126 -8.91 -8.46 16.92
CA PRO A 126 -8.89 -7.82 15.61
C PRO A 126 -7.45 -7.51 15.19
N ILE A 127 -7.09 -7.87 13.95
CA ILE A 127 -5.79 -7.52 13.35
C ILE A 127 -5.98 -6.88 11.97
N LEU A 128 -5.28 -5.78 11.73
CA LEU A 128 -5.17 -5.14 10.42
C LEU A 128 -3.83 -5.50 9.76
N LEU A 129 -3.85 -6.07 8.55
CA LEU A 129 -2.65 -6.38 7.77
C LEU A 129 -2.49 -5.34 6.65
N CYS A 130 -1.42 -4.55 6.70
CA CYS A 130 -1.18 -3.44 5.78
C CYS A 130 -0.07 -3.77 4.79
N HIS A 131 -0.41 -3.73 3.50
CA HIS A 131 0.45 -4.12 2.39
C HIS A 131 1.39 -2.98 1.94
N GLY A 132 2.31 -3.29 1.03
CA GLY A 132 3.30 -2.35 0.49
C GLY A 132 3.10 -1.97 -0.98
N TRP A 133 4.20 -1.60 -1.64
CA TRP A 133 4.42 -1.49 -3.08
C TRP A 133 5.69 -2.29 -3.43
N PRO A 134 5.73 -3.04 -4.56
CA PRO A 134 4.71 -3.19 -5.59
C PRO A 134 3.64 -4.23 -5.23
N GLY A 135 3.46 -4.56 -3.94
CA GLY A 135 2.45 -5.50 -3.47
C GLY A 135 1.03 -4.93 -3.31
N SER A 136 0.15 -5.72 -2.70
CA SER A 136 -1.27 -5.42 -2.53
C SER A 136 -1.89 -6.29 -1.43
N PHE A 137 -3.22 -6.24 -1.24
CA PHE A 137 -3.94 -7.19 -0.36
C PHE A 137 -3.65 -8.68 -0.69
N TYR A 138 -3.20 -8.96 -1.92
CA TYR A 138 -2.81 -10.29 -2.40
C TYR A 138 -1.62 -10.88 -1.65
N GLU A 139 -0.69 -10.05 -1.14
CA GLU A 139 0.45 -10.48 -0.31
C GLU A 139 0.00 -11.39 0.85
N PHE A 140 -1.19 -11.15 1.40
CA PHE A 140 -1.66 -11.80 2.62
C PHE A 140 -2.58 -13.02 2.39
N ILE A 141 -2.90 -13.42 1.15
CA ILE A 141 -3.88 -14.52 0.96
C ILE A 141 -3.42 -15.85 1.58
N LYS A 142 -2.10 -16.06 1.69
CA LYS A 142 -1.50 -17.24 2.33
C LYS A 142 -1.59 -17.21 3.86
N VAL A 143 -1.69 -16.03 4.49
CA VAL A 143 -1.74 -15.88 5.96
C VAL A 143 -3.13 -15.60 6.53
N ILE A 144 -4.10 -15.14 5.73
CA ILE A 144 -5.45 -14.75 6.22
C ILE A 144 -6.12 -15.91 6.98
N ASP A 145 -6.08 -17.12 6.45
CA ASP A 145 -6.76 -18.26 7.08
C ASP A 145 -5.92 -18.89 8.22
N LEU A 146 -4.58 -18.85 8.12
CA LEU A 146 -3.68 -19.25 9.21
C LEU A 146 -3.81 -18.36 10.46
N LEU A 147 -4.17 -17.08 10.29
CA LEU A 147 -4.47 -16.15 11.39
C LEU A 147 -5.93 -16.23 11.87
N ALA A 148 -6.88 -16.47 10.96
CA ALA A 148 -8.30 -16.51 11.30
C ALA A 148 -8.75 -17.82 11.95
N GLU A 149 -8.28 -18.97 11.45
CA GLU A 149 -8.62 -20.29 11.97
C GLU A 149 -7.33 -21.12 12.18
N PRO A 150 -6.42 -20.70 13.08
CA PRO A 150 -5.17 -21.41 13.33
C PRO A 150 -5.41 -22.84 13.83
N GLU A 151 -4.40 -23.70 13.68
CA GLU A 151 -4.39 -25.03 14.30
C GLU A 151 -4.12 -24.94 15.81
N GLY A 152 -4.65 -25.89 16.59
CA GLY A 152 -4.55 -25.93 18.05
C GLY A 152 -5.56 -25.02 18.77
N GLU A 153 -6.29 -25.55 19.75
CA GLU A 153 -7.38 -24.82 20.42
C GLU A 153 -6.87 -23.58 21.20
N ASP A 154 -5.72 -23.69 21.86
CA ASP A 154 -5.10 -22.59 22.63
C ASP A 154 -4.43 -21.51 21.75
N THR A 155 -4.21 -21.76 20.46
CA THR A 155 -3.53 -20.81 19.56
C THR A 155 -4.37 -19.55 19.36
N GLN A 156 -3.75 -18.37 19.57
CA GLN A 156 -4.45 -17.10 19.40
C GLN A 156 -4.86 -16.87 17.94
N ALA A 157 -6.16 -16.74 17.73
CA ALA A 157 -6.79 -16.46 16.45
C ALA A 157 -7.18 -14.99 16.31
N PHE A 158 -7.49 -14.56 15.08
CA PHE A 158 -7.74 -13.16 14.78
C PHE A 158 -8.95 -12.92 13.87
N HIS A 159 -9.63 -11.79 14.06
CA HIS A 159 -10.48 -11.22 13.02
C HIS A 159 -9.60 -10.40 12.08
N VAL A 160 -9.31 -10.95 10.90
CA VAL A 160 -8.32 -10.41 9.96
C VAL A 160 -8.97 -9.41 9.02
N VAL A 161 -8.42 -8.19 8.98
CA VAL A 161 -8.83 -7.11 8.08
C VAL A 161 -7.64 -6.76 7.17
N VAL A 162 -7.79 -6.91 5.86
CA VAL A 162 -6.72 -6.63 4.88
C VAL A 162 -7.20 -5.54 3.91
N PRO A 163 -7.03 -4.25 4.25
CA PRO A 163 -7.39 -3.15 3.37
C PRO A 163 -6.41 -3.00 2.21
N SER A 164 -6.92 -2.57 1.06
CA SER A 164 -6.08 -2.03 0.00
C SER A 164 -5.82 -0.54 0.24
N LEU A 165 -4.56 -0.12 0.19
CA LEU A 165 -4.15 1.29 0.27
C LEU A 165 -4.91 2.13 -0.77
N PRO A 166 -5.24 3.41 -0.49
CA PRO A 166 -5.94 4.27 -1.44
C PRO A 166 -5.20 4.38 -2.78
N GLY A 167 -5.84 3.93 -3.87
CA GLY A 167 -5.26 3.86 -5.21
C GLY A 167 -4.55 2.55 -5.56
N TYR A 168 -4.64 1.51 -4.72
CA TYR A 168 -4.11 0.17 -4.98
C TYR A 168 -5.24 -0.85 -5.14
N GLY A 169 -5.06 -1.83 -6.04
CA GLY A 169 -5.99 -2.94 -6.24
C GLY A 169 -7.42 -2.47 -6.54
N PHE A 170 -8.31 -2.59 -5.55
CA PHE A 170 -9.71 -2.22 -5.70
C PHE A 170 -10.14 -1.02 -4.80
N SER A 171 -9.20 -0.28 -4.22
CA SER A 171 -9.49 0.99 -3.51
C SER A 171 -9.43 2.20 -4.46
N ASP A 172 -10.33 3.16 -4.30
CA ASP A 172 -10.30 4.41 -5.09
C ASP A 172 -9.00 5.22 -4.85
N ALA A 173 -8.47 5.81 -5.92
CA ALA A 173 -7.28 6.67 -5.86
C ALA A 173 -7.60 8.11 -5.42
N PRO A 174 -6.75 8.77 -4.60
CA PRO A 174 -6.87 10.18 -4.30
C PRO A 174 -6.74 11.07 -5.55
N LYS A 175 -7.74 11.93 -5.81
CA LYS A 175 -7.78 12.84 -6.97
C LYS A 175 -7.05 14.18 -6.76
N LYS A 176 -6.59 14.46 -5.54
CA LYS A 176 -5.95 15.73 -5.13
C LYS A 176 -4.69 15.43 -4.30
N PRO A 177 -3.67 16.31 -4.28
CA PRO A 177 -2.59 16.25 -3.29
C PRO A 177 -3.14 16.45 -1.87
N GLY A 178 -2.45 15.92 -0.86
CA GLY A 178 -2.82 15.97 0.56
C GLY A 178 -3.20 14.62 1.19
N VAL A 179 -3.17 13.52 0.42
CA VAL A 179 -3.51 12.17 0.92
C VAL A 179 -2.29 11.27 0.82
N GLY A 180 -1.50 11.24 1.90
CA GLY A 180 -0.37 10.34 2.10
C GLY A 180 -0.55 9.47 3.34
N LEU A 181 0.57 9.06 3.93
CA LEU A 181 0.64 7.96 4.89
C LEU A 181 -0.13 8.22 6.19
N ARG A 182 -0.18 9.47 6.66
CA ARG A 182 -0.96 9.87 7.85
C ARG A 182 -2.46 9.83 7.57
N GLN A 183 -2.90 10.21 6.38
CA GLN A 183 -4.31 10.06 5.98
C GLN A 183 -4.65 8.58 5.78
N TYR A 184 -3.77 7.76 5.21
CA TYR A 184 -3.97 6.31 5.10
C TYR A 184 -4.18 5.68 6.51
N ALA A 185 -3.32 6.01 7.48
CA ALA A 185 -3.49 5.60 8.87
C ALA A 185 -4.83 6.08 9.45
N ALA A 186 -5.17 7.36 9.32
CA ALA A 186 -6.44 7.90 9.81
C ALA A 186 -7.67 7.22 9.16
N MET A 187 -7.61 6.90 7.87
CA MET A 187 -8.66 6.15 7.14
C MET A 187 -8.76 4.71 7.62
N PHE A 188 -7.65 4.05 7.91
CA PHE A 188 -7.64 2.67 8.41
C PHE A 188 -8.10 2.58 9.87
N ASN A 189 -7.81 3.59 10.70
CA ASN A 189 -8.43 3.66 12.02
C ASN A 189 -9.95 3.90 11.93
N LYS A 190 -10.41 4.76 11.00
CA LYS A 190 -11.86 4.90 10.70
C LYS A 190 -12.47 3.58 10.23
N LEU A 191 -11.78 2.80 9.40
CA LEU A 191 -12.24 1.48 8.96
C LEU A 191 -12.41 0.52 10.15
N MET A 192 -11.40 0.36 10.99
CA MET A 192 -11.44 -0.55 12.14
C MET A 192 -12.56 -0.17 13.12
N ASN A 193 -12.69 1.12 13.46
CA ASN A 193 -13.79 1.61 14.30
C ASN A 193 -15.18 1.37 13.64
N LYS A 194 -15.30 1.52 12.31
CA LYS A 194 -16.54 1.25 11.56
C LYS A 194 -16.91 -0.25 11.53
N LEU A 195 -15.92 -1.14 11.67
CA LEU A 195 -16.10 -2.58 11.83
C LEU A 195 -16.43 -2.99 13.30
N GLY A 196 -16.47 -2.03 14.23
CA GLY A 196 -16.67 -2.27 15.66
C GLY A 196 -15.37 -2.50 16.45
N TYR A 197 -14.21 -2.47 15.79
CA TYR A 197 -12.90 -2.72 16.40
C TYR A 197 -12.30 -1.41 16.92
N THR A 198 -12.74 -0.99 18.10
CA THR A 198 -12.21 0.19 18.81
C THR A 198 -10.82 -0.04 19.41
N ARG A 199 -10.44 -1.31 19.64
CA ARG A 199 -9.11 -1.76 20.09
C ARG A 199 -8.64 -2.92 19.20
N TYR A 200 -7.45 -2.84 18.61
CA TYR A 200 -6.94 -3.81 17.63
C TYR A 200 -5.41 -3.83 17.53
N TYR A 201 -4.87 -4.85 16.87
CA TYR A 201 -3.45 -4.99 16.51
C TYR A 201 -3.23 -4.68 15.03
N ALA A 202 -2.01 -4.31 14.63
CA ALA A 202 -1.70 -4.10 13.22
C ALA A 202 -0.35 -4.68 12.79
N GLN A 203 -0.25 -5.11 11.53
CA GLN A 203 0.98 -5.62 10.92
C GLN A 203 1.25 -4.89 9.59
N GLY A 204 2.52 -4.69 9.24
CA GLY A 204 2.91 -4.30 7.88
C GLY A 204 4.42 -4.25 7.62
N GLY A 205 4.80 -4.44 6.36
CA GLY A 205 6.12 -4.12 5.80
C GLY A 205 6.03 -2.94 4.82
N ASP A 206 7.15 -2.45 4.29
CA ASP A 206 7.21 -1.34 3.30
C ASP A 206 6.37 -0.08 3.70
N TRP A 207 5.50 0.46 2.84
CA TRP A 207 4.57 1.53 3.20
C TRP A 207 3.59 1.10 4.27
N GLY A 208 3.28 -0.20 4.36
CA GLY A 208 2.52 -0.78 5.46
C GLY A 208 3.19 -0.60 6.82
N TYR A 209 4.52 -0.77 6.91
CA TYR A 209 5.29 -0.41 8.12
C TYR A 209 5.03 1.05 8.51
N SER A 210 5.14 1.97 7.53
CA SER A 210 4.93 3.41 7.77
C SER A 210 3.49 3.73 8.19
N VAL A 211 2.49 3.05 7.62
CA VAL A 211 1.07 3.23 7.97
C VAL A 211 0.77 2.67 9.36
N VAL A 212 1.25 1.47 9.73
CA VAL A 212 1.03 0.94 11.10
C VAL A 212 1.83 1.70 12.15
N ARG A 213 3.00 2.24 11.78
CA ARG A 213 3.78 3.17 12.61
C ARG A 213 2.99 4.45 12.93
N LEU A 214 2.33 5.05 11.94
CA LEU A 214 1.51 6.26 12.11
C LEU A 214 0.16 5.96 12.81
N LEU A 215 -0.43 4.78 12.58
CA LEU A 215 -1.55 4.28 13.39
C LEU A 215 -1.17 4.24 14.88
N ALA A 216 -0.03 3.67 15.23
CA ALA A 216 0.44 3.60 16.61
C ALA A 216 0.80 4.98 17.22
N LEU A 217 1.26 5.94 16.42
CA LEU A 217 1.60 7.30 16.86
C LEU A 217 0.37 8.19 17.12
N HIS A 218 -0.69 8.05 16.33
CA HIS A 218 -1.83 9.00 16.35
C HIS A 218 -3.15 8.38 16.81
N HIS A 219 -3.19 7.05 16.93
CA HIS A 219 -4.36 6.28 17.38
C HIS A 219 -3.94 5.22 18.42
N SER A 220 -2.99 5.55 19.30
CA SER A 220 -2.49 4.69 20.39
C SER A 220 -3.58 4.11 21.30
N ASP A 221 -4.71 4.79 21.41
CA ASP A 221 -5.86 4.37 22.22
C ASP A 221 -6.65 3.23 21.54
N SER A 222 -6.56 3.12 20.21
CA SER A 222 -7.07 1.99 19.45
C SER A 222 -6.02 0.92 19.15
N VAL A 223 -4.75 1.28 18.94
CA VAL A 223 -3.71 0.31 18.59
C VAL A 223 -3.07 -0.31 19.84
N ALA A 224 -3.27 -1.61 20.03
CA ALA A 224 -2.78 -2.36 21.18
C ALA A 224 -1.35 -2.93 21.02
N GLY A 225 -0.86 -3.03 19.79
CA GLY A 225 0.48 -3.49 19.44
C GLY A 225 0.67 -3.49 17.92
N ILE A 226 1.90 -3.28 17.46
CA ILE A 226 2.24 -3.41 16.03
C ILE A 226 3.37 -4.40 15.80
N HIS A 227 3.25 -5.18 14.72
CA HIS A 227 4.27 -6.10 14.24
C HIS A 227 4.76 -5.67 12.86
N VAL A 228 6.07 -5.74 12.58
CA VAL A 228 6.63 -5.26 11.31
C VAL A 228 7.74 -6.19 10.81
N ASN A 229 7.76 -6.46 9.50
CA ASN A 229 8.83 -7.24 8.85
C ASN A 229 9.88 -6.36 8.14
N ASN A 230 9.54 -5.10 7.87
CA ASN A 230 10.46 -4.04 7.45
C ASN A 230 10.46 -2.97 8.56
N PHE A 231 11.61 -2.40 8.90
CA PHE A 231 11.74 -1.41 9.96
C PHE A 231 12.85 -0.41 9.64
N ILE A 232 12.57 0.89 9.75
CA ILE A 232 13.53 1.96 9.46
C ILE A 232 13.52 2.99 10.60
N VAL A 233 14.69 3.54 10.94
CA VAL A 233 14.87 4.54 12.00
C VAL A 233 16.10 5.40 11.69
N PHE A 234 16.19 6.63 12.18
CA PHE A 234 17.44 7.36 12.05
C PHE A 234 18.57 6.72 12.90
N PRO A 235 19.82 6.73 12.41
CA PRO A 235 20.97 6.29 13.20
C PRO A 235 21.10 7.00 14.55
N PRO A 236 21.68 6.34 15.57
CA PRO A 236 21.97 6.96 16.86
C PRO A 236 22.99 8.08 16.67
N THR A 237 22.73 9.25 17.26
CA THR A 237 23.72 10.34 17.31
C THR A 237 24.31 10.46 18.71
N LEU A 238 25.53 11.00 18.81
CA LEU A 238 26.21 11.24 20.09
C LEU A 238 25.34 12.05 21.08
N MET A 239 24.50 12.96 20.58
CA MET A 239 23.65 13.83 21.40
C MET A 239 22.33 13.17 21.86
N LYS A 240 21.76 12.25 21.09
CA LYS A 240 20.48 11.57 21.45
C LYS A 240 20.69 10.22 22.11
N HIS A 241 21.67 9.45 21.64
CA HIS A 241 21.90 8.05 22.03
C HIS A 241 23.40 7.73 22.11
N PRO A 242 24.18 8.41 22.99
CA PRO A 242 25.64 8.33 23.02
C PRO A 242 26.18 6.90 23.08
N LEU A 243 25.59 6.02 23.92
CA LEU A 243 26.03 4.63 24.04
C LEU A 243 25.80 3.80 22.75
N LYS A 244 24.71 4.07 22.02
CA LYS A 244 24.43 3.40 20.73
C LYS A 244 25.30 3.96 19.60
N PHE A 245 25.61 5.26 19.63
CA PHE A 245 26.56 5.89 18.72
C PHE A 245 27.98 5.34 18.93
N LEU A 246 28.44 5.25 20.18
CA LEU A 246 29.75 4.65 20.50
C LEU A 246 29.81 3.16 20.12
N SER A 247 28.73 2.40 20.34
CA SER A 247 28.62 1.01 19.87
C SER A 247 28.68 0.90 18.34
N MET A 248 28.01 1.80 17.61
CA MET A 248 28.07 1.89 16.15
C MET A 248 29.49 2.19 15.65
N MET A 249 30.16 3.20 16.22
CA MET A 249 31.53 3.55 15.85
C MET A 249 32.52 2.41 16.16
N ALA A 250 32.40 1.77 17.34
CA ALA A 250 33.22 0.60 17.69
C ALA A 250 32.98 -0.56 16.72
N GLY A 251 31.74 -0.80 16.31
CA GLY A 251 31.40 -1.83 15.33
C GLY A 251 32.06 -1.58 13.99
N MET A 252 31.91 -0.36 13.45
CA MET A 252 32.50 0.04 12.16
C MET A 252 34.04 -0.06 12.18
N ILE A 253 34.69 0.42 13.24
CA ILE A 253 36.16 0.38 13.40
C ILE A 253 36.69 -1.05 13.56
N THR A 254 35.98 -1.92 14.31
CA THR A 254 36.45 -3.27 14.64
C THR A 254 35.95 -4.37 13.68
N GLY A 255 35.22 -3.99 12.61
CA GLY A 255 34.62 -4.97 11.70
C GLY A 255 33.55 -5.85 12.37
N GLY A 256 32.85 -5.33 13.37
CA GLY A 256 31.80 -6.03 14.10
C GLY A 256 32.30 -6.99 15.20
N ALA A 257 33.47 -6.72 15.79
CA ALA A 257 33.99 -7.47 16.93
C ALA A 257 33.62 -6.84 18.29
N ILE A 258 33.33 -5.54 18.33
CA ILE A 258 32.88 -4.80 19.53
C ILE A 258 31.73 -3.88 19.14
N GLY A 259 30.64 -3.88 19.92
CA GLY A 259 29.51 -2.97 19.72
C GLY A 259 28.41 -3.56 18.84
N LEU A 260 28.45 -3.28 17.55
CA LEU A 260 27.61 -3.95 16.54
C LEU A 260 28.23 -5.30 16.14
N ASN A 261 27.40 -6.21 15.62
CA ASN A 261 27.86 -7.48 15.06
C ASN A 261 28.29 -7.35 13.57
N LYS A 262 28.88 -8.40 13.01
CA LYS A 262 29.38 -8.41 11.62
C LYS A 262 28.30 -8.14 10.56
N GLN A 263 27.10 -8.70 10.71
CA GLN A 263 26.00 -8.49 9.77
C GLN A 263 25.49 -7.04 9.84
N GLU A 264 25.31 -6.51 11.06
CA GLU A 264 24.96 -5.10 11.28
C GLU A 264 25.98 -4.13 10.65
N VAL A 265 27.27 -4.41 10.79
CA VAL A 265 28.35 -3.60 10.18
C VAL A 265 28.40 -3.74 8.66
N GLN A 266 28.07 -4.91 8.10
CA GLN A 266 27.99 -5.11 6.66
C GLN A 266 26.78 -4.36 6.07
N THR A 267 25.60 -4.53 6.67
CA THR A 267 24.37 -3.78 6.32
C THR A 267 24.60 -2.27 6.31
N LEU A 268 25.29 -1.70 7.31
CA LEU A 268 25.59 -0.26 7.34
C LEU A 268 26.54 0.22 6.21
N LYS A 269 27.37 -0.67 5.64
CA LYS A 269 28.21 -0.35 4.47
C LYS A 269 27.41 -0.43 3.18
N ASP A 270 26.53 -1.43 3.06
CA ASP A 270 25.74 -1.68 1.85
C ASP A 270 24.63 -0.63 1.61
N ILE A 271 24.36 0.25 2.59
CA ILE A 271 23.46 1.42 2.45
C ILE A 271 23.85 2.27 1.24
N ASP A 272 25.11 2.68 1.13
CA ASP A 272 25.58 3.56 0.05
C ASP A 272 25.48 2.87 -1.32
N LYS A 273 25.75 1.57 -1.39
CA LYS A 273 25.60 0.75 -2.60
C LYS A 273 24.14 0.75 -3.10
N PHE A 274 23.18 0.45 -2.23
CA PHE A 274 21.76 0.41 -2.59
C PHE A 274 21.20 1.80 -2.96
N TYR A 275 21.63 2.86 -2.29
CA TYR A 275 21.25 4.24 -2.66
C TYR A 275 21.85 4.71 -4.00
N LYS A 276 22.82 3.98 -4.57
CA LYS A 276 23.35 4.20 -5.93
C LYS A 276 22.66 3.32 -6.96
N GLU A 277 22.46 2.05 -6.65
CA GLU A 277 22.03 1.02 -7.63
C GLU A 277 20.51 0.80 -7.66
N GLN A 278 19.85 0.74 -6.50
CA GLN A 278 18.52 0.11 -6.37
C GLN A 278 17.35 1.10 -6.18
N VAL A 279 17.62 2.37 -5.86
CA VAL A 279 16.58 3.38 -5.58
C VAL A 279 16.05 4.12 -6.82
N GLY A 280 16.39 3.70 -8.04
CA GLY A 280 15.94 4.36 -9.28
C GLY A 280 14.42 4.54 -9.35
N TYR A 281 13.66 3.48 -9.03
CA TYR A 281 12.20 3.48 -8.96
C TYR A 281 11.66 4.51 -7.94
N LEU A 282 12.21 4.54 -6.72
CA LEU A 282 11.87 5.48 -5.65
C LEU A 282 12.09 6.92 -6.12
N MET A 283 13.21 7.17 -6.81
CA MET A 283 13.59 8.51 -7.27
C MET A 283 12.66 9.06 -8.36
N ILE A 284 12.25 8.25 -9.34
CA ILE A 284 11.29 8.70 -10.37
C ILE A 284 9.86 8.84 -9.79
N GLN A 285 9.41 7.91 -8.95
CA GLN A 285 8.08 7.93 -8.35
C GLN A 285 7.91 9.09 -7.36
N ARG A 286 8.93 9.43 -6.56
CA ARG A 286 8.89 10.59 -5.64
C ARG A 286 9.03 11.95 -6.32
N THR A 287 9.49 12.01 -7.56
CA THR A 287 9.73 13.28 -8.28
C THR A 287 8.67 13.58 -9.33
N LYS A 288 8.44 12.66 -10.28
CA LYS A 288 7.64 12.83 -11.51
C LYS A 288 6.65 11.66 -11.74
N PRO A 289 5.81 11.28 -10.76
CA PRO A 289 4.94 10.10 -10.86
C PRO A 289 3.99 10.15 -12.06
N ALA A 290 3.46 11.32 -12.40
CA ALA A 290 2.58 11.51 -13.56
C ALA A 290 3.29 11.22 -14.90
N THR A 291 4.56 11.59 -15.04
CA THR A 291 5.35 11.31 -16.25
C THR A 291 5.57 9.81 -16.44
N LEU A 292 5.97 9.12 -15.37
CA LEU A 292 6.11 7.65 -15.35
C LEU A 292 4.77 6.95 -15.65
N SER A 293 3.67 7.47 -15.10
CA SER A 293 2.34 6.86 -15.22
C SER A 293 1.85 6.71 -16.65
N TYR A 294 2.24 7.58 -17.59
CA TYR A 294 1.83 7.43 -18.99
C TYR A 294 2.35 6.11 -19.59
N GLY A 295 3.63 5.79 -19.39
CA GLY A 295 4.23 4.55 -19.88
C GLY A 295 3.63 3.31 -19.20
N LEU A 296 3.55 3.34 -17.86
CA LEU A 296 3.05 2.20 -17.08
C LEU A 296 1.52 1.99 -17.19
N THR A 297 0.75 2.98 -17.63
CA THR A 297 -0.71 2.84 -17.84
C THR A 297 -1.05 2.46 -19.29
N ASP A 298 -0.17 2.72 -20.25
CA ASP A 298 -0.40 2.31 -21.65
C ASP A 298 0.22 0.96 -22.00
N SER A 299 1.43 0.65 -21.52
CA SER A 299 2.11 -0.62 -21.82
C SER A 299 1.96 -1.64 -20.69
N PRO A 300 1.25 -2.76 -20.90
CA PRO A 300 1.17 -3.82 -19.89
C PRO A 300 2.55 -4.47 -19.69
N VAL A 301 3.35 -4.63 -20.77
CA VAL A 301 4.74 -5.09 -20.69
C VAL A 301 5.61 -4.15 -19.87
N GLY A 302 5.47 -2.83 -20.06
CA GLY A 302 6.21 -1.83 -19.29
C GLY A 302 5.91 -1.90 -17.79
N LEU A 303 4.65 -2.12 -17.41
CA LEU A 303 4.26 -2.33 -16.02
C LEU A 303 4.66 -3.71 -15.48
N LEU A 304 4.59 -4.76 -16.31
CA LEU A 304 4.99 -6.12 -15.95
C LEU A 304 6.48 -6.17 -15.60
N GLY A 305 7.37 -5.61 -16.42
CA GLY A 305 8.80 -5.51 -16.11
C GLY A 305 9.09 -4.67 -14.86
N TRP A 306 8.42 -3.52 -14.71
CA TRP A 306 8.56 -2.63 -13.55
C TRP A 306 8.18 -3.30 -12.22
N ILE A 307 7.29 -4.30 -12.25
CA ILE A 307 6.92 -5.12 -11.08
C ILE A 307 7.82 -6.35 -10.96
N ARG A 308 8.06 -7.08 -12.07
CA ARG A 308 8.79 -8.36 -12.10
C ARG A 308 10.22 -8.24 -11.58
N GLU A 309 10.89 -7.12 -11.87
CA GLU A 309 12.21 -6.76 -11.35
C GLU A 309 12.23 -6.81 -9.82
N LYS A 310 11.23 -6.21 -9.16
CA LYS A 310 11.19 -6.14 -7.70
C LYS A 310 10.68 -7.43 -7.07
N LEU A 311 9.85 -8.21 -7.78
CA LEU A 311 9.56 -9.59 -7.41
C LEU A 311 10.79 -10.51 -7.52
N HIS A 312 11.80 -10.17 -8.32
CA HIS A 312 13.10 -10.86 -8.31
C HIS A 312 13.96 -10.34 -7.15
N ASP A 313 14.45 -9.10 -7.28
CA ASP A 313 15.55 -8.54 -6.48
C ASP A 313 15.29 -8.52 -4.96
N TRP A 314 14.02 -8.44 -4.56
CA TRP A 314 13.62 -8.28 -3.15
C TRP A 314 13.18 -9.60 -2.50
N THR A 315 13.31 -10.74 -3.18
CA THR A 315 13.01 -12.07 -2.61
C THR A 315 14.26 -12.83 -2.21
N ASP A 316 14.10 -13.86 -1.38
CA ASP A 316 15.16 -14.81 -1.06
C ASP A 316 15.20 -15.96 -2.06
N ASP A 317 15.52 -15.62 -3.31
CA ASP A 317 15.63 -16.54 -4.45
C ASP A 317 14.34 -17.35 -4.67
N TYR A 318 13.18 -16.69 -4.50
CA TYR A 318 11.85 -17.32 -4.50
C TYR A 318 11.42 -17.75 -5.91
N GLU A 319 11.01 -19.01 -6.05
CA GLU A 319 10.47 -19.56 -7.29
C GLU A 319 9.04 -19.06 -7.53
N TRP A 320 8.89 -18.14 -8.50
CA TRP A 320 7.61 -17.52 -8.84
C TRP A 320 6.87 -18.30 -9.92
N ASP A 321 5.64 -18.74 -9.61
CA ASP A 321 4.70 -19.23 -10.62
C ASP A 321 4.21 -18.07 -11.52
N ASN A 322 4.17 -18.31 -12.83
CA ASN A 322 3.79 -17.29 -13.83
C ASN A 322 2.34 -16.78 -13.64
N ASN A 323 1.42 -17.60 -13.12
CA ASN A 323 0.06 -17.16 -12.82
C ASN A 323 0.02 -16.22 -11.62
N ASP A 324 0.86 -16.46 -10.61
CA ASP A 324 0.98 -15.56 -9.45
C ASP A 324 1.57 -14.21 -9.87
N VAL A 325 2.63 -14.19 -10.69
CA VAL A 325 3.23 -12.96 -11.26
C VAL A 325 2.22 -12.18 -12.09
N LEU A 326 1.51 -12.83 -13.02
CA LEU A 326 0.51 -12.17 -13.88
C LEU A 326 -0.70 -11.69 -13.07
N THR A 327 -1.09 -12.38 -11.99
CA THR A 327 -2.16 -11.93 -11.08
C THR A 327 -1.72 -10.70 -10.29
N TRP A 328 -0.46 -10.69 -9.82
CA TRP A 328 0.15 -9.55 -9.13
C TRP A 328 0.20 -8.30 -10.03
N PHE A 329 0.65 -8.47 -11.28
CA PHE A 329 0.60 -7.45 -12.33
C PHE A 329 -0.83 -6.96 -12.61
N MET A 330 -1.80 -7.86 -12.76
CA MET A 330 -3.19 -7.51 -13.07
C MET A 330 -3.84 -6.64 -11.99
N LEU A 331 -3.48 -6.83 -10.71
CA LEU A 331 -3.94 -6.01 -9.59
C LEU A 331 -3.39 -4.56 -9.61
N TYR A 332 -2.38 -4.27 -10.44
CA TYR A 332 -1.87 -2.93 -10.73
C TYR A 332 -2.38 -2.38 -12.07
N TRP A 333 -2.43 -3.25 -13.09
CA TRP A 333 -2.86 -2.90 -14.44
C TRP A 333 -4.33 -2.47 -14.52
N LEU A 334 -5.23 -3.26 -13.92
CA LEU A 334 -6.68 -3.05 -13.98
C LEU A 334 -7.18 -1.73 -13.34
N PRO A 335 -6.68 -1.27 -12.18
CA PRO A 335 -7.00 0.07 -11.66
C PRO A 335 -6.17 1.19 -12.30
N GLY A 336 -5.03 0.85 -12.91
CA GLY A 336 -4.04 1.79 -13.42
C GLY A 336 -3.02 2.22 -12.34
N PRO A 337 -1.70 2.17 -12.61
CA PRO A 337 -0.66 2.36 -11.58
C PRO A 337 -0.49 3.80 -11.07
N HIS A 338 -1.14 4.80 -11.67
CA HIS A 338 -1.01 6.21 -11.26
C HIS A 338 -1.31 6.43 -9.77
N GLY A 339 -2.26 5.68 -9.18
CA GLY A 339 -2.53 5.75 -7.74
C GLY A 339 -1.32 5.32 -6.90
N THR A 340 -0.75 4.16 -7.23
CA THR A 340 0.30 3.51 -6.44
C THR A 340 1.65 4.22 -6.53
N VAL A 341 2.04 4.70 -7.71
CA VAL A 341 3.29 5.47 -7.88
C VAL A 341 3.20 6.86 -7.25
N ARG A 342 1.98 7.40 -7.05
CA ARG A 342 1.77 8.73 -6.46
C ARG A 342 1.92 8.74 -4.94
N THR A 343 1.82 7.59 -4.27
CA THR A 343 2.16 7.41 -2.84
C THR A 343 3.53 7.97 -2.50
N TYR A 344 4.53 7.67 -3.34
CA TYR A 344 5.93 8.12 -3.23
C TYR A 344 6.08 9.64 -3.28
N LYS A 345 5.14 10.34 -3.93
CA LYS A 345 5.14 11.79 -4.00
C LYS A 345 4.50 12.42 -2.78
N GLU A 346 3.37 11.87 -2.33
CA GLU A 346 2.65 12.36 -1.16
C GLU A 346 3.42 12.11 0.14
N SER A 347 4.11 10.96 0.28
CA SER A 347 4.95 10.66 1.45
C SER A 347 6.16 11.60 1.60
N VAL A 348 6.70 12.13 0.51
CA VAL A 348 7.79 13.12 0.54
C VAL A 348 7.28 14.56 0.68
N LEU A 349 6.10 14.89 0.13
CA LEU A 349 5.47 16.21 0.36
C LEU A 349 5.03 16.39 1.82
N GLN A 350 4.83 15.30 2.56
CA GLN A 350 4.52 15.27 3.98
C GLN A 350 5.80 15.01 4.81
N GLU A 351 6.81 15.88 4.68
CA GLU A 351 8.15 15.70 5.27
C GLU A 351 8.14 15.33 6.77
N ASN A 352 7.23 15.93 7.55
CA ASN A 352 7.06 15.63 8.97
C ASN A 352 6.59 14.20 9.23
N ASP A 353 5.82 13.58 8.34
CA ASP A 353 5.17 12.29 8.54
C ASP A 353 6.17 11.15 8.39
N PHE A 354 7.04 11.23 7.37
CA PHE A 354 8.16 10.30 7.23
C PHE A 354 9.20 10.49 8.35
N LYS A 355 9.43 11.74 8.79
CA LYS A 355 10.28 12.06 9.94
C LYS A 355 9.72 11.53 11.26
N ASP A 356 8.39 11.56 11.45
CA ASP A 356 7.69 10.98 12.60
C ASP A 356 7.84 9.45 12.60
N VAL A 357 7.62 8.78 11.47
CA VAL A 357 7.83 7.33 11.31
C VAL A 357 9.20 6.90 11.82
N LEU A 358 10.25 7.59 11.35
CA LEU A 358 11.66 7.30 11.62
C LEU A 358 12.18 7.77 13.00
N SER A 359 11.42 8.56 13.77
CA SER A 359 12.00 9.26 14.93
C SER A 359 11.08 9.66 16.08
N ALA A 360 9.75 9.76 15.87
CA ALA A 360 8.83 10.07 16.94
C ALA A 360 8.74 8.90 17.92
N LYS A 361 8.53 9.20 19.21
CA LYS A 361 8.41 8.19 20.26
C LYS A 361 6.95 7.72 20.40
N CYS A 362 6.77 6.42 20.55
CA CYS A 362 5.48 5.77 20.77
C CYS A 362 5.57 4.81 21.96
N SER A 363 4.48 4.62 22.72
CA SER A 363 4.38 3.70 23.86
C SER A 363 3.84 2.30 23.49
N VAL A 364 3.22 2.16 22.32
CA VAL A 364 2.62 0.91 21.83
C VAL A 364 3.69 -0.19 21.71
N PRO A 365 3.42 -1.45 22.08
CA PRO A 365 4.34 -2.57 21.86
C PRO A 365 4.76 -2.74 20.39
N LEU A 366 6.03 -3.06 20.16
CA LEU A 366 6.60 -3.35 18.83
C LEU A 366 7.14 -4.79 18.77
N GLY A 367 6.75 -5.54 17.74
CA GLY A 367 7.35 -6.81 17.34
C GLY A 367 8.08 -6.66 16.02
N LEU A 368 9.29 -7.24 15.92
CA LEU A 368 10.13 -7.23 14.72
C LEU A 368 10.34 -8.67 14.20
N SER A 369 10.09 -8.88 12.91
CA SER A 369 10.63 -10.02 12.17
C SER A 369 11.71 -9.52 11.20
N VAL A 370 12.85 -10.19 11.12
CA VAL A 370 13.96 -9.86 10.22
C VAL A 370 14.22 -11.05 9.30
N PHE A 371 13.84 -10.92 8.04
CA PHE A 371 14.05 -11.94 7.01
C PHE A 371 15.38 -11.72 6.27
N LYS A 372 15.99 -12.79 5.76
CA LYS A 372 17.38 -12.80 5.24
C LYS A 372 17.63 -11.80 4.12
N ARG A 373 16.69 -11.65 3.18
CA ARG A 373 16.76 -10.74 2.02
C ARG A 373 15.60 -9.74 1.97
N GLU A 374 14.97 -9.46 3.12
CA GLU A 374 14.30 -8.17 3.30
C GLU A 374 15.34 -7.06 3.02
N LEU A 375 14.91 -5.97 2.38
CA LEU A 375 15.75 -4.96 1.72
C LEU A 375 17.05 -4.67 2.50
N THR A 376 18.13 -5.34 2.12
CA THR A 376 19.29 -5.61 3.01
C THR A 376 19.89 -4.40 3.73
N PRO A 377 20.01 -3.20 3.11
CA PRO A 377 20.53 -2.02 3.79
C PRO A 377 19.54 -1.30 4.72
N LEU A 378 18.25 -1.63 4.63
CA LEU A 378 17.22 -1.17 5.56
C LEU A 378 17.13 -2.05 6.81
N LEU A 379 17.86 -3.18 6.88
CA LEU A 379 17.96 -4.05 8.06
C LEU A 379 18.84 -3.42 9.17
N LEU A 380 18.51 -2.21 9.57
CA LEU A 380 19.20 -1.46 10.60
C LEU A 380 19.25 -2.25 11.92
N PRO A 381 20.34 -2.12 12.71
CA PRO A 381 20.50 -2.82 13.99
C PRO A 381 19.22 -2.84 14.83
N THR A 382 18.62 -4.02 15.06
CA THR A 382 17.27 -4.12 15.68
C THR A 382 17.20 -3.47 17.06
N SER A 383 18.35 -3.38 17.75
CA SER A 383 18.48 -2.65 19.00
C SER A 383 18.14 -1.15 18.90
N TRP A 384 18.14 -0.56 17.70
CA TRP A 384 17.80 0.85 17.42
C TRP A 384 16.29 1.09 17.45
N ALA A 385 15.43 0.08 17.25
CA ALA A 385 13.98 0.23 17.39
C ALA A 385 13.55 0.71 18.79
N ASN A 386 14.26 0.25 19.83
CA ASN A 386 14.09 0.71 21.21
C ASN A 386 14.44 2.19 21.45
N MET A 387 14.93 2.94 20.45
CA MET A 387 15.08 4.39 20.52
C MET A 387 13.73 5.12 20.35
N ILE A 388 12.80 4.52 19.59
CA ILE A 388 11.51 5.11 19.20
C ILE A 388 10.28 4.38 19.75
N GLN A 389 10.37 3.08 20.07
CA GLN A 389 9.21 2.32 20.55
C GLN A 389 9.61 1.09 21.40
N PRO A 390 8.86 0.71 22.45
CA PRO A 390 9.15 -0.47 23.27
C PRO A 390 9.07 -1.78 22.48
N VAL A 391 10.23 -2.36 22.15
CA VAL A 391 10.30 -3.67 21.50
C VAL A 391 9.97 -4.76 22.53
N LYS A 392 9.06 -5.66 22.17
CA LYS A 392 8.65 -6.83 22.98
C LYS A 392 8.96 -8.16 22.31
N PHE A 393 9.18 -8.18 21.01
CA PHE A 393 9.54 -9.35 20.23
C PHE A 393 10.57 -8.97 19.15
N VAL A 394 11.59 -9.80 18.97
CA VAL A 394 12.50 -9.76 17.81
C VAL A 394 12.79 -11.21 17.42
N ARG A 395 12.69 -11.53 16.13
CA ARG A 395 13.22 -12.77 15.56
C ARG A 395 13.92 -12.47 14.24
N SER A 396 15.02 -13.18 14.00
CA SER A 396 15.71 -13.19 12.72
C SER A 396 15.58 -14.57 12.09
N HIS A 397 15.29 -14.62 10.79
CA HIS A 397 15.11 -15.84 10.02
C HIS A 397 16.29 -16.04 9.05
N PRO A 398 16.76 -17.27 8.85
CA PRO A 398 17.89 -17.57 7.94
C PRO A 398 17.47 -17.63 6.46
N GLU A 399 16.22 -17.30 6.15
CA GLU A 399 15.59 -17.39 4.84
C GLU A 399 14.48 -16.34 4.68
N GLY A 400 14.01 -16.15 3.44
CA GLY A 400 12.90 -15.24 3.09
C GLY A 400 13.33 -13.80 2.83
N GLY A 401 12.59 -13.13 1.95
CA GLY A 401 12.83 -11.77 1.50
C GLY A 401 11.86 -10.73 2.06
N HIS A 402 11.63 -9.68 1.28
CA HIS A 402 10.75 -8.55 1.55
C HIS A 402 9.27 -8.94 1.61
N PHE A 403 8.83 -9.87 0.76
CA PHE A 403 7.44 -10.29 0.66
C PHE A 403 7.15 -11.41 1.65
N ALA A 404 7.50 -11.21 2.93
CA ALA A 404 7.47 -12.22 3.99
C ALA A 404 6.12 -12.98 4.11
N ALA A 405 4.99 -12.29 3.94
CA ALA A 405 3.65 -12.89 3.95
C ALA A 405 3.37 -13.85 2.78
N TRP A 406 4.16 -13.73 1.72
CA TRP A 406 4.07 -14.52 0.49
C TRP A 406 5.16 -15.61 0.41
N GLU A 407 6.39 -15.27 0.79
CA GLU A 407 7.57 -16.15 0.72
C GLU A 407 7.66 -17.14 1.88
N LYS A 408 7.30 -16.70 3.09
CA LYS A 408 7.39 -17.49 4.35
C LYS A 408 6.16 -17.25 5.25
N PRO A 409 4.93 -17.50 4.76
CA PRO A 409 3.69 -17.18 5.48
C PRO A 409 3.64 -17.80 6.88
N GLU A 410 4.08 -19.05 7.04
CA GLU A 410 4.07 -19.77 8.32
C GLU A 410 4.99 -19.11 9.35
N LEU A 411 6.17 -18.65 8.94
CA LEU A 411 7.11 -17.95 9.83
C LEU A 411 6.53 -16.61 10.29
N LEU A 412 5.97 -15.81 9.37
CA LEU A 412 5.35 -14.53 9.72
C LEU A 412 4.14 -14.70 10.65
N VAL A 413 3.32 -15.73 10.42
CA VAL A 413 2.16 -16.05 11.28
C VAL A 413 2.61 -16.50 12.65
N LYS A 414 3.64 -17.35 12.75
CA LYS A 414 4.18 -17.79 14.03
C LYS A 414 4.76 -16.62 14.82
N ASP A 415 5.46 -15.70 14.16
CA ASP A 415 6.02 -14.51 14.80
C ASP A 415 4.92 -13.58 15.33
N LEU A 416 3.84 -13.40 14.58
CA LEU A 416 2.63 -12.70 15.03
C LEU A 416 2.00 -13.34 16.27
N GLN A 417 1.84 -14.67 16.27
CA GLN A 417 1.25 -15.41 17.38
C GLN A 417 2.15 -15.34 18.63
N ASP A 418 3.45 -15.58 18.49
CA ASP A 418 4.43 -15.52 19.59
C ASP A 418 4.55 -14.11 20.19
N PHE A 419 4.44 -13.06 19.38
CA PHE A 419 4.44 -11.65 19.82
C PHE A 419 3.13 -11.25 20.52
N LEU A 420 1.98 -11.58 19.93
CA LEU A 420 0.69 -11.04 20.35
C LEU A 420 0.05 -11.81 21.50
N THR A 421 0.20 -13.14 21.57
CA THR A 421 -0.38 -13.97 22.63
C THR A 421 -0.07 -13.47 24.05
N PRO A 422 1.20 -13.16 24.44
CA PRO A 422 1.49 -12.63 25.78
C PRO A 422 0.95 -11.20 26.01
N ILE A 423 0.80 -10.39 24.96
CA ILE A 423 0.25 -9.02 25.07
C ILE A 423 -1.26 -9.06 25.31
N ILE A 424 -1.94 -10.00 24.63
CA ILE A 424 -3.37 -10.25 24.77
C ILE A 424 -3.67 -10.89 26.13
N ALA A 425 -2.88 -11.86 26.57
CA ALA A 425 -3.00 -12.45 27.91
C ALA A 425 -2.81 -11.43 29.04
N ALA A 426 -1.95 -10.41 28.84
CA ALA A 426 -1.77 -9.32 29.79
C ALA A 426 -2.87 -8.24 29.74
N ASN A 427 -3.67 -8.20 28.66
CA ASN A 427 -4.75 -7.25 28.45
C ASN A 427 -5.98 -7.97 27.86
N PRO A 428 -6.58 -8.92 28.61
CA PRO A 428 -7.67 -9.74 28.08
C PRO A 428 -8.85 -8.86 27.66
N PRO A 429 -9.57 -9.22 26.58
CA PRO A 429 -10.78 -8.50 26.21
C PRO A 429 -11.77 -8.52 27.38
N PRO A 430 -12.57 -7.45 27.58
CA PRO A 430 -13.62 -7.47 28.58
C PRO A 430 -14.56 -8.64 28.29
N GLN A 431 -14.66 -9.59 29.21
CA GLN A 431 -15.48 -10.77 29.00
C GLN A 431 -16.94 -10.35 28.73
N PRO A 432 -17.64 -11.01 27.79
CA PRO A 432 -19.08 -10.84 27.70
C PRO A 432 -19.68 -11.17 29.07
N ALA A 433 -20.60 -10.33 29.56
CA ALA A 433 -21.24 -10.54 30.84
C ALA A 433 -21.87 -11.95 30.86
N PRO A 434 -21.71 -12.73 31.96
CA PRO A 434 -22.17 -14.11 32.01
C PRO A 434 -23.67 -14.16 31.67
N GLU A 435 -24.04 -15.00 30.70
CA GLU A 435 -25.42 -15.06 30.21
C GLU A 435 -26.38 -15.34 31.36
N THR A 436 -27.23 -14.37 31.70
CA THR A 436 -28.30 -14.54 32.66
C THR A 436 -29.17 -15.71 32.19
N PRO A 437 -29.27 -16.84 32.94
CA PRO A 437 -29.87 -18.05 32.41
C PRO A 437 -31.26 -17.80 31.87
N ALA A 438 -31.45 -18.05 30.56
CA ALA A 438 -32.64 -17.65 29.84
C ALA A 438 -33.92 -18.10 30.57
N ALA A 439 -34.77 -17.13 30.91
CA ALA A 439 -35.97 -17.37 31.70
C ALA A 439 -36.81 -18.45 31.00
N ARG A 440 -37.02 -19.57 31.71
CA ARG A 440 -37.75 -20.74 31.21
C ARG A 440 -39.10 -20.27 30.66
N PRO A 441 -39.45 -20.55 29.39
CA PRO A 441 -40.71 -20.06 28.83
C PRO A 441 -41.87 -20.64 29.64
N GLU A 442 -42.69 -19.76 30.25
CA GLU A 442 -43.92 -20.20 30.92
C GLU A 442 -44.82 -20.93 29.90
N ARG A 443 -45.36 -22.08 30.30
CA ARG A 443 -46.37 -22.74 29.48
C ARG A 443 -47.61 -21.85 29.42
N PRO A 444 -48.22 -21.63 28.24
CA PRO A 444 -49.47 -20.88 28.16
C PRO A 444 -50.54 -21.55 29.02
N ARG A 445 -51.14 -20.78 29.93
CA ARG A 445 -52.25 -21.25 30.77
C ARG A 445 -53.50 -21.38 29.88
N PRO A 446 -54.34 -22.41 30.05
CA PRO A 446 -55.56 -22.56 29.25
C PRO A 446 -56.52 -21.41 29.52
N VAL A 447 -57.13 -20.88 28.46
CA VAL A 447 -58.14 -19.81 28.56
C VAL A 447 -59.47 -20.41 29.01
N THR A 448 -59.80 -20.26 30.29
CA THR A 448 -61.16 -20.52 30.79
C THR A 448 -62.06 -19.32 30.54
N THR A 449 -62.96 -19.43 29.58
CA THR A 449 -64.05 -18.46 29.36
C THR A 449 -65.04 -18.50 30.51
N PHE A 450 -65.24 -17.38 31.20
CA PHE A 450 -66.39 -17.19 32.10
C PHE A 450 -67.08 -15.86 31.84
N SER A 451 -68.42 -15.91 31.80
CA SER A 451 -69.30 -14.76 31.66
C SER A 451 -69.60 -14.17 33.04
N SER A 452 -69.66 -12.84 33.13
CA SER A 452 -70.36 -12.13 34.20
C SER A 452 -70.95 -10.82 33.68
N GLN A 453 -72.08 -10.43 34.24
CA GLN A 453 -72.83 -9.23 33.86
C GLN A 453 -72.64 -8.11 34.88
N SER A 454 -72.71 -6.88 34.37
CA SER A 454 -73.27 -5.67 35.01
C SER A 454 -73.44 -5.63 36.54
N ALA A 455 -72.63 -4.83 37.22
CA ALA A 455 -73.03 -4.11 38.44
C ALA A 455 -72.23 -2.80 38.60
N VAL A 456 -72.88 -1.72 39.01
CA VAL A 456 -72.28 -0.44 39.40
C VAL A 456 -72.93 0.01 40.71
N PRO A 457 -72.15 0.46 41.69
CA PRO A 457 -72.55 1.65 42.45
C PRO A 457 -71.44 2.70 42.60
N THR A 458 -71.85 3.95 42.40
CA THR A 458 -71.27 5.22 42.87
C THR A 458 -71.39 5.37 44.41
N LEU A 459 -70.80 6.34 45.15
CA LEU A 459 -70.00 7.57 44.89
C LEU A 459 -69.31 8.02 46.22
N ASN A 460 -68.48 9.08 46.15
CA ASN A 460 -68.07 9.98 47.27
C ASN A 460 -67.09 9.42 48.35
N ASN A 461 -66.26 10.22 49.04
CA ASN A 461 -66.08 11.69 49.03
C ASN A 461 -64.69 12.15 49.53
N LEU A 462 -64.17 13.28 48.99
CA LEU A 462 -63.20 14.24 49.62
C LEU A 462 -61.80 13.70 50.03
N ASN A 463 -60.73 14.51 50.20
CA ASN A 463 -60.57 15.97 50.10
C ASN A 463 -59.16 16.38 49.60
N LEU A 464 -59.00 17.64 49.17
CA LEU A 464 -57.71 18.25 48.76
C LEU A 464 -56.90 18.79 49.95
N ARG A 465 -55.56 18.85 49.81
CA ARG A 465 -54.74 19.93 50.40
C ARG A 465 -53.36 20.12 49.74
N ASN A 466 -52.99 21.38 49.54
CA ASN A 466 -51.65 21.82 49.13
C ASN A 466 -50.68 21.81 50.32
N SER A 467 -49.36 21.86 50.08
CA SER A 467 -48.50 23.02 50.46
C SER A 467 -47.00 22.79 50.17
N PHE A 468 -46.32 23.84 49.66
CA PHE A 468 -44.87 24.04 49.83
C PHE A 468 -44.56 24.53 51.26
N PRO A 469 -43.28 24.63 51.66
CA PRO A 469 -42.77 25.98 51.93
C PRO A 469 -41.36 26.28 51.35
N LEU A 470 -41.01 27.57 51.35
CA LEU A 470 -39.73 28.17 50.94
C LEU A 470 -38.82 28.47 52.14
N HIS A 471 -37.51 28.65 51.88
CA HIS A 471 -36.59 29.67 52.43
C HIS A 471 -35.26 29.55 51.64
N ALA A 472 -34.57 30.55 51.06
CA ALA A 472 -34.42 32.02 51.26
C ALA A 472 -33.65 32.38 52.55
N HIS A 473 -32.58 33.20 52.58
CA HIS A 473 -32.03 34.25 51.68
C HIS A 473 -30.46 34.18 51.63
N LEU A 474 -29.62 35.01 50.96
CA LEU A 474 -29.74 36.25 50.12
C LEU A 474 -28.74 36.09 48.90
N GLY A 475 -28.01 37.02 48.24
CA GLY A 475 -27.55 38.42 48.37
C GLY A 475 -26.03 38.50 48.10
N VAL A 476 -25.43 39.37 47.26
CA VAL A 476 -25.88 40.62 46.59
C VAL A 476 -25.20 40.76 45.20
N SER A 477 -25.83 41.48 44.25
CA SER A 477 -25.26 41.90 42.96
C SER A 477 -25.75 43.31 42.57
N PRO A 478 -24.89 44.11 41.90
CA PRO A 478 -25.25 44.93 40.72
C PRO A 478 -24.13 44.86 39.62
N LEU A 479 -24.24 45.32 38.36
CA LEU A 479 -25.27 45.81 37.40
C LEU A 479 -24.55 45.84 36.00
N ALA A 480 -25.13 46.02 34.80
CA ALA A 480 -26.48 46.30 34.29
C ALA A 480 -26.66 45.71 32.86
N THR A 481 -27.89 45.80 32.32
CA THR A 481 -28.31 45.56 30.91
C THR A 481 -29.52 46.48 30.61
N PRO A 482 -30.24 46.39 29.46
CA PRO A 482 -29.87 46.47 28.04
C PRO A 482 -30.62 47.65 27.34
N ILE A 483 -30.82 47.66 26.00
CA ILE A 483 -32.13 47.90 25.29
C ILE A 483 -32.02 48.11 23.74
N ARG A 484 -32.90 47.39 23.00
CA ARG A 484 -33.55 47.60 21.66
C ARG A 484 -32.84 48.14 20.38
N GLN A 485 -33.40 47.68 19.24
CA GLN A 485 -33.32 48.25 17.89
C GLN A 485 -34.15 49.55 17.72
N PRO A 486 -33.97 50.28 16.61
CA PRO A 486 -35.10 50.71 15.77
C PRO A 486 -34.95 50.31 14.28
N SER A 487 -35.92 50.68 13.45
CA SER A 487 -36.06 50.27 12.04
C SER A 487 -36.37 51.43 11.07
N GLU A 488 -36.11 51.19 9.77
CA GLU A 488 -36.66 51.85 8.57
C GLU A 488 -36.42 53.34 8.29
N TYR A 489 -36.08 53.64 7.02
CA TYR A 489 -36.69 54.72 6.22
C TYR A 489 -36.58 54.36 4.71
N HIS A 490 -37.68 54.61 3.98
CA HIS A 490 -37.99 54.63 2.53
C HIS A 490 -36.86 54.62 1.45
N GLU A 491 -37.11 54.36 0.15
CA GLU A 491 -38.16 53.65 -0.64
C GLU A 491 -37.87 53.87 -2.15
N LEU A 492 -38.06 52.87 -3.04
CA LEU A 492 -38.68 53.02 -4.37
C LEU A 492 -38.85 51.67 -5.11
N ALA A 493 -39.80 51.63 -6.05
CA ALA A 493 -40.32 50.45 -6.74
C ALA A 493 -39.50 50.06 -8.02
N ALA A 494 -39.73 48.96 -8.76
CA ALA A 494 -40.99 48.20 -8.92
C ALA A 494 -40.84 46.71 -9.37
N ALA A 495 -42.01 46.09 -9.60
CA ALA A 495 -42.35 44.70 -9.93
C ALA A 495 -41.57 44.01 -11.09
N GLY A 496 -41.65 42.68 -11.30
CA GLY A 496 -42.63 41.72 -10.74
C GLY A 496 -42.29 40.21 -10.84
N THR A 497 -43.30 39.37 -10.65
CA THR A 497 -43.24 37.97 -10.13
C THR A 497 -43.45 36.84 -11.19
N PRO A 498 -43.28 35.52 -10.87
CA PRO A 498 -42.61 34.58 -11.78
C PRO A 498 -43.42 33.39 -12.42
N PRO A 499 -43.20 32.08 -12.09
CA PRO A 499 -42.73 31.06 -13.05
C PRO A 499 -43.79 29.97 -13.41
N PRO A 500 -43.46 28.88 -14.15
CA PRO A 500 -43.09 27.62 -13.44
C PRO A 500 -42.22 26.55 -14.15
N LYS A 501 -41.62 25.70 -13.31
CA LYS A 501 -41.26 24.26 -13.36
C LYS A 501 -41.36 23.38 -14.65
N SER A 502 -40.35 22.49 -14.74
CA SER A 502 -40.38 21.03 -15.06
C SER A 502 -40.79 20.48 -16.44
N ALA A 503 -39.88 19.71 -17.08
CA ALA A 503 -40.08 18.29 -17.43
C ALA A 503 -38.81 17.61 -18.02
N GLN A 504 -38.66 16.30 -17.77
CA GLN A 504 -38.13 15.30 -18.74
C GLN A 504 -39.27 14.29 -18.97
N PRO A 505 -39.42 13.72 -20.18
CA PRO A 505 -38.78 12.43 -20.48
C PRO A 505 -38.30 12.25 -21.95
N HIS A 506 -37.68 11.09 -22.21
CA HIS A 506 -37.47 10.28 -23.45
C HIS A 506 -37.91 10.85 -24.84
N THR A 507 -37.29 10.51 -25.99
CA THR A 507 -36.70 9.21 -26.41
C THR A 507 -35.76 9.36 -27.65
N ASN A 508 -35.12 8.26 -28.09
CA ASN A 508 -34.27 8.10 -29.28
C ASN A 508 -34.77 8.74 -30.60
N LEU A 509 -33.83 9.16 -31.47
CA LEU A 509 -33.80 8.83 -32.92
C LEU A 509 -32.46 9.22 -33.59
N SER A 510 -32.09 8.48 -34.64
CA SER A 510 -30.92 8.62 -35.55
C SER A 510 -31.19 7.81 -36.84
N PRO A 511 -30.44 7.92 -37.96
CA PRO A 511 -29.38 8.88 -38.36
C PRO A 511 -29.64 9.54 -39.75
N ASN A 512 -28.70 10.38 -40.24
CA ASN A 512 -28.23 10.55 -41.65
C ASN A 512 -27.20 11.73 -41.70
N LEU A 513 -25.96 11.56 -42.21
CA LEU A 513 -25.50 11.70 -43.62
C LEU A 513 -25.77 13.11 -44.20
N VAL A 514 -24.81 13.91 -44.71
CA VAL A 514 -23.85 13.83 -45.86
C VAL A 514 -22.94 15.12 -45.81
N PRO A 515 -21.79 15.35 -46.53
CA PRO A 515 -20.74 14.53 -47.19
C PRO A 515 -19.29 14.76 -46.66
N PRO A 516 -18.25 14.06 -47.17
CA PRO A 516 -16.83 14.43 -47.07
C PRO A 516 -16.34 15.37 -48.21
N VAL A 517 -15.13 15.93 -48.08
CA VAL A 517 -14.44 16.76 -49.10
C VAL A 517 -13.23 16.02 -49.69
N THR A 518 -12.99 16.15 -50.99
CA THR A 518 -12.07 15.29 -51.76
C THR A 518 -11.04 16.02 -52.64
N VAL A 519 -9.77 15.93 -52.23
CA VAL A 519 -8.51 15.81 -53.03
C VAL A 519 -8.16 16.89 -54.09
N PRO A 520 -6.88 17.01 -54.52
CA PRO A 520 -6.35 16.14 -55.60
C PRO A 520 -5.01 15.46 -55.28
N VAL A 521 -4.80 14.27 -55.83
CA VAL A 521 -3.54 13.51 -55.84
C VAL A 521 -3.13 13.27 -57.30
N THR A 522 -1.84 13.39 -57.60
CA THR A 522 -1.28 13.12 -58.94
C THR A 522 -0.97 11.63 -59.15
N GLN A 523 -0.92 11.19 -60.41
CA GLN A 523 -1.06 9.79 -60.81
C GLN A 523 0.26 8.96 -60.90
N PRO A 524 0.18 7.62 -61.00
CA PRO A 524 1.30 6.70 -60.73
C PRO A 524 2.01 6.16 -61.99
N PHE A 525 3.00 5.29 -61.77
CA PHE A 525 3.60 4.38 -62.76
C PHE A 525 3.37 2.90 -62.38
N GLN A 526 3.37 1.99 -63.38
CA GLN A 526 3.25 0.54 -63.19
C GLN A 526 4.24 -0.25 -64.06
N SER A 527 4.93 -1.23 -63.45
CA SER A 527 5.37 -2.55 -63.99
C SER A 527 6.39 -3.16 -63.00
N GLY A 528 6.58 -4.48 -62.87
CA GLY A 528 5.89 -5.65 -63.43
C GLY A 528 6.68 -6.96 -63.21
N ALA A 529 6.04 -8.13 -63.39
CA ALA A 529 6.59 -9.49 -63.41
C ALA A 529 7.01 -10.20 -62.08
N ASN A 530 6.78 -11.52 -62.03
CA ASN A 530 7.06 -12.52 -60.97
C ASN A 530 6.63 -13.94 -61.49
N PRO A 531 6.97 -15.11 -60.90
CA PRO A 531 8.11 -15.54 -60.07
C PRO A 531 9.19 -16.32 -60.90
N PRO A 532 9.38 -17.69 -60.96
CA PRO A 532 8.65 -18.86 -60.42
C PRO A 532 9.56 -19.73 -59.45
N PRO A 533 9.67 -21.10 -59.40
CA PRO A 533 9.94 -21.81 -58.10
C PRO A 533 11.01 -22.94 -58.10
N ILE A 534 11.22 -23.65 -56.95
CA ILE A 534 11.08 -25.14 -56.77
C ILE A 534 11.62 -25.69 -55.41
N GLN A 535 10.72 -26.36 -54.68
CA GLN A 535 10.78 -27.55 -53.76
C GLN A 535 12.00 -27.97 -52.88
N HIS A 536 11.66 -28.26 -51.61
CA HIS A 536 11.98 -29.43 -50.74
C HIS A 536 13.37 -30.09 -50.65
N SER A 537 13.82 -30.34 -49.41
CA SER A 537 14.14 -31.70 -48.91
C SER A 537 14.28 -31.76 -47.38
N TYR A 538 14.09 -32.95 -46.80
CA TYR A 538 14.37 -33.29 -45.38
C TYR A 538 15.71 -34.03 -45.27
N SER A 539 16.42 -33.86 -44.15
CA SER A 539 17.12 -34.97 -43.47
C SER A 539 17.63 -34.60 -42.07
N ASN A 540 17.56 -35.56 -41.14
CA ASN A 540 18.30 -35.54 -39.88
C ASN A 540 19.74 -36.04 -40.10
N VAL A 541 20.66 -35.76 -39.17
CA VAL A 541 21.44 -36.78 -38.42
C VAL A 541 22.40 -36.12 -37.40
N SER A 542 22.67 -36.83 -36.32
CA SER A 542 23.59 -36.51 -35.21
C SER A 542 25.08 -36.53 -35.60
N GLY A 543 25.91 -35.79 -34.86
CA GLY A 543 27.37 -35.98 -34.84
C GLY A 543 28.05 -35.23 -33.69
N GLU A 544 28.88 -35.91 -32.90
CA GLU A 544 29.51 -35.37 -31.70
C GLU A 544 30.92 -34.79 -31.94
N SER A 545 31.34 -33.91 -31.01
CA SER A 545 32.70 -33.85 -30.42
C SER A 545 33.84 -32.99 -31.03
N SER A 546 34.71 -32.58 -30.11
CA SER A 546 36.15 -32.26 -30.23
C SER A 546 36.62 -30.81 -30.55
N GLN A 547 36.97 -30.11 -29.46
CA GLN A 547 38.30 -29.51 -29.19
C GLN A 547 38.98 -28.59 -30.23
N ALA A 548 38.89 -27.28 -29.95
CA ALA A 548 39.98 -26.42 -29.45
C ALA A 548 41.35 -26.25 -30.19
N ALA A 549 41.97 -25.09 -29.90
CA ALA A 549 43.38 -24.72 -30.04
C ALA A 549 43.90 -24.08 -31.36
N THR A 550 43.87 -22.74 -31.37
CA THR A 550 45.08 -21.87 -31.48
C THR A 550 46.05 -22.04 -32.66
N LEU A 551 46.14 -20.99 -33.49
CA LEU A 551 47.41 -20.39 -33.96
C LEU A 551 47.19 -18.93 -34.40
N ALA A 552 48.26 -18.15 -34.60
CA ALA A 552 48.20 -16.67 -34.62
C ALA A 552 48.90 -16.02 -35.84
N ARG A 553 48.44 -14.79 -36.18
CA ARG A 553 49.10 -13.59 -36.80
C ARG A 553 50.13 -13.78 -37.96
N PRO A 554 50.38 -12.77 -38.84
CA PRO A 554 49.99 -11.34 -38.83
C PRO A 554 49.08 -10.98 -40.04
N GLY A 555 48.68 -9.73 -40.35
CA GLY A 555 48.94 -8.41 -39.75
C GLY A 555 49.56 -7.43 -40.76
N VAL A 556 48.80 -6.39 -41.17
CA VAL A 556 49.21 -5.31 -42.09
C VAL A 556 48.66 -3.96 -41.59
N THR A 557 49.40 -2.88 -41.85
CA THR A 557 49.14 -1.51 -41.39
C THR A 557 48.46 -0.62 -42.44
N SER A 558 47.76 0.42 -42.00
CA SER A 558 47.78 1.74 -42.64
C SER A 558 47.36 2.82 -41.62
N GLU A 559 47.91 4.03 -41.79
CA GLU A 559 47.63 5.21 -40.96
C GLU A 559 46.64 6.15 -41.67
N GLY A 560 45.93 6.99 -40.91
CA GLY A 560 45.04 8.02 -41.46
C GLY A 560 44.63 9.00 -40.36
N THR A 561 45.22 10.20 -40.37
CA THR A 561 45.14 11.18 -39.28
C THR A 561 44.23 12.37 -39.58
N SER A 562 43.73 13.00 -38.51
CA SER A 562 43.18 14.38 -38.49
C SER A 562 41.78 14.55 -39.16
N GLU A 563 40.99 15.60 -38.89
CA GLU A 563 41.21 16.84 -38.12
C GLU A 563 40.12 17.11 -37.06
N THR A 564 40.42 18.01 -36.11
CA THR A 564 39.48 18.57 -35.14
C THR A 564 38.79 19.82 -35.71
N THR A 565 37.50 20.04 -35.44
CA THR A 565 36.89 21.38 -35.55
C THR A 565 35.86 21.60 -34.44
N LEU A 566 35.93 22.76 -33.79
CA LEU A 566 35.04 23.24 -32.73
C LEU A 566 34.28 24.49 -33.21
N LEU A 567 33.40 25.01 -32.33
CA LEU A 567 32.70 26.32 -32.34
C LEU A 567 31.25 26.31 -32.88
N PRO A 568 30.38 27.24 -32.41
CA PRO A 568 30.41 28.01 -31.16
C PRO A 568 29.09 27.96 -30.35
N THR A 569 29.13 28.43 -29.10
CA THR A 569 27.97 28.67 -28.23
C THR A 569 27.57 30.14 -28.18
N SER A 570 26.26 30.45 -28.08
CA SER A 570 25.66 31.66 -27.46
C SER A 570 24.19 31.85 -27.85
N PRO A 571 23.37 32.63 -27.10
CA PRO A 571 23.47 33.01 -25.69
C PRO A 571 22.17 32.69 -24.90
N GLN A 572 22.18 32.91 -23.58
CA GLN A 572 20.94 32.93 -22.78
C GLN A 572 20.11 34.19 -23.07
N SER A 573 18.79 34.07 -22.98
CA SER A 573 17.89 35.21 -22.74
C SER A 573 17.13 34.99 -21.42
N GLN A 574 17.09 36.02 -20.58
CA GLN A 574 16.27 36.06 -19.37
C GLN A 574 15.23 37.17 -19.51
N SER A 575 13.98 36.88 -19.22
CA SER A 575 12.91 37.86 -19.03
C SER A 575 11.94 37.37 -17.95
N PRO A 576 11.54 38.22 -16.99
CA PRO A 576 10.81 37.79 -15.80
C PRO A 576 9.30 37.65 -16.04
N SER A 577 8.62 36.93 -15.15
CA SER A 577 7.15 36.88 -15.03
C SER A 577 6.73 36.62 -13.57
N PRO A 578 5.50 36.99 -13.17
CA PRO A 578 5.29 37.64 -11.88
C PRO A 578 5.02 36.72 -10.68
N THR A 579 5.31 37.24 -9.49
CA THR A 579 5.03 36.61 -8.19
C THR A 579 3.57 36.74 -7.78
N HIS A 580 2.91 35.61 -7.48
CA HIS A 580 1.74 35.55 -6.59
C HIS A 580 2.14 34.88 -5.26
N PRO A 581 1.74 35.41 -4.09
CA PRO A 581 2.03 34.79 -2.80
C PRO A 581 1.02 33.67 -2.50
N GLY A 582 1.47 32.49 -2.05
CA GLY A 582 0.55 31.41 -1.70
C GLY A 582 1.11 29.98 -1.57
N GLN A 583 2.41 29.75 -1.74
CA GLN A 583 3.03 28.44 -1.48
C GLN A 583 4.27 28.60 -0.59
N GLN A 584 4.34 27.80 0.46
CA GLN A 584 5.61 27.57 1.18
C GLN A 584 6.51 26.75 0.26
N SER A 585 7.70 27.27 -0.05
CA SER A 585 8.69 26.57 -0.85
C SER A 585 9.24 25.38 -0.08
N VAL A 586 9.06 24.17 -0.60
CA VAL A 586 9.72 22.96 -0.08
C VAL A 586 11.24 23.16 -0.21
N ASP A 587 11.95 23.14 0.92
CA ASP A 587 13.41 23.29 0.94
C ASP A 587 14.07 21.95 0.59
N HIS A 588 13.94 21.58 -0.69
CA HIS A 588 14.44 20.31 -1.22
C HIS A 588 15.90 20.03 -0.88
N LYS A 589 16.74 21.08 -0.79
CA LYS A 589 18.14 20.94 -0.40
C LYS A 589 18.29 20.39 1.01
N LYS A 590 17.43 20.79 1.95
CA LYS A 590 17.50 20.34 3.34
C LYS A 590 17.13 18.87 3.50
N LEU A 591 16.13 18.39 2.74
CA LEU A 591 15.76 16.97 2.77
C LEU A 591 16.80 16.10 2.05
N GLU A 592 17.31 16.55 0.90
CA GLU A 592 18.45 15.90 0.23
C GLU A 592 19.69 15.88 1.13
N GLN A 593 19.92 16.93 1.92
CA GLN A 593 21.04 17.00 2.87
C GLN A 593 20.79 16.18 4.15
N GLU A 594 19.57 16.06 4.67
CA GLU A 594 19.25 15.13 5.78
C GLU A 594 19.36 13.65 5.33
N MET A 595 18.98 13.31 4.08
CA MET A 595 19.19 11.96 3.53
C MET A 595 20.66 11.68 3.17
N ALA A 596 21.34 12.62 2.49
CA ALA A 596 22.76 12.51 2.20
C ALA A 596 23.62 12.53 3.47
N ASN A 597 23.12 13.07 4.59
CA ASN A 597 23.78 12.94 5.90
C ASN A 597 23.76 11.50 6.44
N VAL A 598 22.83 10.64 6.03
CA VAL A 598 22.87 9.21 6.37
C VAL A 598 24.01 8.52 5.62
N SER A 599 24.14 8.77 4.31
CA SER A 599 25.28 8.28 3.51
C SER A 599 26.61 8.91 3.93
N SER A 600 26.62 10.20 4.30
CA SER A 600 27.84 10.89 4.75
C SER A 600 28.27 10.48 6.16
N LEU A 601 27.36 10.02 7.03
CA LEU A 601 27.71 9.37 8.29
C LEU A 601 28.42 8.02 8.09
N ALA A 602 28.07 7.27 7.03
CA ALA A 602 28.84 6.08 6.64
C ALA A 602 30.23 6.47 6.09
N ALA A 603 30.33 7.50 5.23
CA ALA A 603 31.61 8.00 4.73
C ALA A 603 32.51 8.58 5.85
N ALA A 604 31.93 9.30 6.81
CA ALA A 604 32.62 9.88 7.95
C ALA A 604 33.12 8.84 8.97
N ALA A 605 32.74 7.56 8.83
CA ALA A 605 33.36 6.46 9.56
C ALA A 605 34.78 6.11 9.07
N GLY A 606 35.27 6.73 7.98
CA GLY A 606 36.70 6.97 7.79
C GLY A 606 37.51 5.91 7.02
N LEU A 607 36.89 5.13 6.13
CA LEU A 607 37.60 4.25 5.20
C LEU A 607 37.11 4.45 3.76
N GLY A 608 37.83 5.28 2.99
CA GLY A 608 37.37 5.69 1.66
C GLY A 608 38.40 6.40 0.77
N GLU A 609 39.68 6.01 0.79
CA GLU A 609 40.61 6.33 -0.32
C GLU A 609 41.83 5.38 -0.34
N SER A 610 41.71 4.20 -0.97
CA SER A 610 42.87 3.38 -1.33
C SER A 610 43.41 3.84 -2.69
N ARG A 611 44.35 4.79 -2.69
CA ARG A 611 45.05 5.20 -3.91
C ARG A 611 45.84 4.02 -4.50
N PRO A 612 45.95 3.90 -5.83
CA PRO A 612 46.90 2.98 -6.44
C PRO A 612 48.32 3.38 -6.01
N VAL A 613 49.10 2.41 -5.54
CA VAL A 613 50.53 2.57 -5.27
C VAL A 613 51.27 1.81 -6.37
N ASP A 614 51.79 2.54 -7.36
CA ASP A 614 52.78 1.99 -8.27
C ASP A 614 54.04 1.61 -7.49
N GLY A 615 54.56 0.41 -7.76
CA GLY A 615 55.37 -0.33 -6.79
C GLY A 615 56.87 -0.05 -6.78
N ALA A 616 57.54 -0.59 -5.76
CA ALA A 616 58.95 -0.98 -5.83
C ALA A 616 59.31 -2.03 -4.75
N ASP A 617 59.69 -3.23 -5.20
CA ASP A 617 60.91 -3.95 -4.78
C ASP A 617 61.21 -4.18 -3.26
N LYS A 618 60.92 -5.40 -2.74
CA LYS A 618 61.97 -6.36 -2.28
C LYS A 618 61.49 -7.68 -1.66
N ASN A 619 62.35 -8.69 -1.81
CA ASN A 619 62.30 -10.06 -1.28
C ASN A 619 61.96 -10.16 0.22
N GLN A 620 61.07 -11.10 0.59
CA GLN A 620 61.48 -12.40 1.15
C GLN A 620 60.37 -13.46 1.04
#